data_AF-A0A4Q4U886-F1
#
_entry.id   AF-A0A4Q4U886-F1
#
_cell.length_a   1.000
_cell.length_b   1.000
_cell.length_c   1.000
_cell.angle_alpha   90.00
_cell.angle_beta   90.00
_cell.angle_gamma   90.00
#
_symmetry.space_group_name_H-M   'P 1'
#
loop_
_entity.id
_entity.type
_entity.pdbx_description
1 polymer ?
#
loop_
_entity_poly.entity_id
_entity_poly.type
_entity_poly.pdbx_seq_one_letter_code
_entity_poly.pdbx_strand_id
1 'polypeptide(L)'
;MAPRNQMGRFQQLLLILFVHLVAPSIAIPANVELDLIFPRANRTYKPVWPFPVVFGIRNVSQLWYNDQDVLEFLFSWNLYGYNDTATRNIGQSLRGTQFGSAWWDTFKQQREIGRPSDGLFLHVYVARRDMVNATERHFRLTYATELRRTCTRNYDLNYNPKTVFSEDFIDFSTDPDAAEFPDILSGGPCPTYATNFEVADSRRDLTGMVCPVMAPEVPSPNPCGLKVDETIAARAKEEILEMAGCPNGTWPDPEGKLSRFFCNANQGTAQTAVYPVMMAFLSAIAMLWAIV
;
A
#
# COMPACT_ATOMS: atom_id res chain seq x y z
N MET A 1 19.68 23.96 -60.68
CA MET A 1 18.72 24.03 -59.57
C MET A 1 18.79 22.71 -58.82
N ALA A 2 19.34 22.72 -57.60
CA ALA A 2 19.49 21.54 -56.76
C ALA A 2 18.76 21.81 -55.42
N PRO A 3 17.99 20.86 -54.87
CA PRO A 3 17.27 21.09 -53.62
C PRO A 3 18.16 20.80 -52.41
N ARG A 4 18.63 21.87 -51.76
CA ARG A 4 18.97 21.86 -50.32
C ARG A 4 17.63 21.75 -49.57
N ASN A 5 17.38 20.67 -48.84
CA ASN A 5 16.50 20.61 -47.63
C ASN A 5 16.16 19.17 -47.18
N GLN A 6 17.13 18.25 -47.09
CA GLN A 6 16.88 16.92 -46.49
C GLN A 6 17.77 16.56 -45.29
N MET A 7 18.72 17.43 -44.91
CA MET A 7 19.73 17.07 -43.90
C MET A 7 19.26 17.28 -42.44
N GLY A 8 18.19 18.04 -42.21
CA GLY A 8 17.69 18.36 -40.85
C GLY A 8 16.76 17.33 -40.21
N ARG A 9 16.03 16.52 -41.00
CA ARG A 9 15.08 15.52 -40.46
C ARG A 9 15.76 14.24 -39.98
N PHE A 10 16.93 13.89 -40.52
CA PHE A 10 17.67 12.69 -40.12
C PHE A 10 18.32 12.83 -38.74
N GLN A 11 18.77 14.04 -38.35
CA GLN A 11 19.33 14.27 -37.01
C GLN A 11 18.27 14.30 -35.90
N GLN A 12 17.03 14.75 -36.17
CA GLN A 12 15.95 14.70 -35.18
C GLN A 12 15.44 13.28 -34.92
N LEU A 13 15.41 12.41 -35.94
CA LEU A 13 15.04 11.00 -35.77
C LEU A 13 16.11 10.20 -35.01
N LEU A 14 17.39 10.50 -35.21
CA LEU A 14 18.47 9.85 -34.44
C LEU A 14 18.46 10.23 -32.94
N LEU A 15 18.07 11.46 -32.62
CA LEU A 15 17.97 11.94 -31.23
C LEU A 15 16.75 11.34 -30.49
N ILE A 16 15.65 11.06 -31.19
CA ILE A 16 14.49 10.40 -30.56
C ILE A 16 14.75 8.89 -30.34
N LEU A 17 15.54 8.23 -31.20
CA LEU A 17 15.91 6.82 -31.00
C LEU A 17 16.92 6.60 -29.86
N PHE A 18 17.75 7.59 -29.51
CA PHE A 18 18.72 7.45 -28.42
C PHE A 18 18.12 7.64 -27.02
N VAL A 19 16.94 8.24 -26.89
CA VAL A 19 16.29 8.50 -25.59
C VAL A 19 15.51 7.28 -25.08
N HIS A 20 15.40 6.18 -25.84
CA HIS A 20 14.65 4.98 -25.44
C HIS A 20 15.53 3.79 -25.01
N LEU A 21 16.84 3.98 -24.87
CA LEU A 21 17.79 2.90 -24.52
C LEU A 21 18.34 2.97 -23.09
N VAL A 22 17.72 3.74 -22.21
CA VAL A 22 18.01 3.65 -20.77
C VAL A 22 16.87 2.89 -20.11
N ALA A 23 16.82 1.58 -20.33
CA ALA A 23 16.06 0.70 -19.46
C ALA A 23 16.73 0.76 -18.08
N PRO A 24 16.02 1.12 -17.00
CA PRO A 24 16.60 1.12 -15.66
C PRO A 24 16.92 -0.33 -15.26
N SER A 25 18.18 -0.74 -15.48
CA SER A 25 18.77 -1.94 -14.89
C SER A 25 18.74 -1.82 -13.37
N ILE A 26 18.76 -2.95 -12.66
CA ILE A 26 18.79 -2.91 -11.19
C ILE A 26 19.93 -2.03 -10.69
N ALA A 27 19.65 -1.23 -9.68
CA ALA A 27 20.67 -0.77 -8.75
C ALA A 27 20.90 -1.89 -7.72
N ILE A 28 21.64 -2.94 -8.10
CA ILE A 28 22.18 -3.90 -7.12
C ILE A 28 23.41 -3.22 -6.49
N PRO A 29 23.59 -3.29 -5.17
CA PRO A 29 22.79 -4.03 -4.18
C PRO A 29 21.42 -3.41 -3.93
N ALA A 30 20.41 -4.26 -3.76
CA ALA A 30 19.05 -3.82 -3.44
C ALA A 30 18.77 -4.03 -1.95
N ASN A 31 18.26 -3.02 -1.25
CA ASN A 31 17.90 -3.11 0.17
C ASN A 31 16.41 -2.77 0.36
N VAL A 32 15.58 -3.80 0.39
CA VAL A 32 14.13 -3.66 0.55
C VAL A 32 13.78 -3.68 2.02
N GLU A 33 13.08 -2.67 2.49
CA GLU A 33 12.69 -2.53 3.90
C GLU A 33 11.16 -2.49 4.01
N LEU A 34 10.63 -3.24 4.97
CA LEU A 34 9.22 -3.19 5.35
C LEU A 34 9.11 -2.41 6.66
N ASP A 35 8.20 -1.44 6.65
CA ASP A 35 7.91 -0.57 7.78
C ASP A 35 6.42 -0.67 8.14
N LEU A 36 6.11 -0.95 9.40
CA LEU A 36 4.75 -0.91 9.93
C LEU A 36 4.39 0.52 10.32
N ILE A 37 3.53 1.15 9.53
CA ILE A 37 3.07 2.53 9.73
C ILE A 37 1.96 2.57 10.79
N PHE A 38 1.01 1.64 10.68
CA PHE A 38 -0.12 1.53 11.61
C PHE A 38 -0.69 0.10 11.62
N PRO A 39 -1.14 -0.45 12.77
CA PRO A 39 -1.14 0.12 14.12
C PRO A 39 0.24 0.09 14.78
N ARG A 40 0.36 0.73 15.95
CA ARG A 40 1.61 0.74 16.75
C ARG A 40 1.53 -0.24 17.92
N ALA A 41 2.67 -0.85 18.21
CA ALA A 41 2.79 -1.78 19.32
C ALA A 41 2.43 -1.13 20.66
N ASN A 42 1.73 -1.88 21.51
CA ASN A 42 1.35 -1.52 22.88
C ASN A 42 0.53 -0.22 22.97
N ARG A 43 -0.18 0.15 21.90
CA ARG A 43 -1.15 1.25 21.93
C ARG A 43 -2.56 0.72 22.15
N THR A 44 -3.39 1.59 22.71
CA THR A 44 -4.83 1.36 22.86
C THR A 44 -5.57 2.44 22.09
N TYR A 45 -6.38 2.02 21.13
CA TYR A 45 -7.15 2.92 20.27
C TYR A 45 -8.63 2.87 20.61
N LYS A 46 -9.37 3.93 20.34
CA LYS A 46 -10.82 3.83 20.20
C LYS A 46 -11.14 2.88 19.04
N PRO A 47 -12.09 1.96 19.19
CA PRO A 47 -12.49 1.11 18.09
C PRO A 47 -13.24 1.95 17.04
N VAL A 48 -12.92 1.73 15.77
CA VAL A 48 -13.51 2.44 14.62
C VAL A 48 -13.71 1.47 13.47
N TRP A 49 -14.54 1.86 12.51
CA TRP A 49 -14.68 1.17 11.25
C TRP A 49 -14.36 2.09 10.07
N PRO A 50 -13.68 1.58 9.03
CA PRO A 50 -12.80 0.43 9.05
C PRO A 50 -11.57 0.67 9.93
N PHE A 51 -11.07 -0.36 10.61
CA PHE A 51 -9.80 -0.25 11.34
C PHE A 51 -8.63 -0.52 10.39
N PRO A 52 -7.65 0.38 10.24
CA PRO A 52 -6.63 0.25 9.20
C PRO A 52 -5.45 -0.61 9.62
N VAL A 53 -4.79 -1.18 8.63
CA VAL A 53 -3.49 -1.86 8.70
C VAL A 53 -2.65 -1.33 7.54
N VAL A 54 -1.57 -0.62 7.86
CA VAL A 54 -0.79 0.15 6.89
C VAL A 54 0.69 -0.19 7.01
N PHE A 55 1.26 -0.66 5.91
CA PHE A 55 2.69 -0.91 5.77
C PHE A 55 3.28 -0.10 4.63
N GLY A 56 4.53 0.32 4.77
CA GLY A 56 5.35 0.87 3.69
C GLY A 56 6.43 -0.12 3.29
N ILE A 57 6.54 -0.42 2.00
CA ILE A 57 7.63 -1.23 1.44
C ILE A 57 8.56 -0.29 0.67
N ARG A 58 9.72 0.01 1.26
CA ARG A 58 10.73 0.92 0.69
C ARG A 58 11.69 0.19 -0.23
N ASN A 59 12.23 0.95 -1.18
CA ASN A 59 13.16 0.51 -2.21
C ASN A 59 12.67 -0.69 -3.03
N VAL A 60 11.35 -0.94 -3.03
CA VAL A 60 10.78 -2.16 -3.60
C VAL A 60 10.97 -2.23 -5.11
N SER A 61 11.06 -1.08 -5.78
CA SER A 61 11.31 -0.99 -7.22
C SER A 61 12.67 -1.57 -7.64
N GLN A 62 13.59 -1.80 -6.70
CA GLN A 62 14.87 -2.46 -6.95
C GLN A 62 14.71 -3.98 -7.19
N LEU A 63 13.54 -4.56 -6.91
CA LEU A 63 13.27 -5.97 -7.19
C LEU A 63 12.96 -6.26 -8.66
N TRP A 64 12.78 -5.22 -9.48
CA TRP A 64 12.58 -5.34 -10.92
C TRP A 64 13.92 -5.32 -11.65
N TYR A 65 14.30 -6.47 -12.21
CA TYR A 65 15.52 -6.62 -13.01
C TYR A 65 15.42 -5.88 -14.33
N ASN A 66 14.29 -6.08 -15.02
CA ASN A 66 13.87 -5.36 -16.20
C ASN A 66 12.34 -5.42 -16.26
N ASP A 67 11.73 -5.00 -17.37
CA ASP A 67 10.27 -5.01 -17.53
C ASP A 67 9.65 -6.42 -17.56
N GLN A 68 10.46 -7.47 -17.67
CA GLN A 68 10.04 -8.88 -17.81
C GLN A 68 10.48 -9.74 -16.61
N ASP A 69 11.63 -9.43 -16.02
CA ASP A 69 12.26 -10.18 -14.94
C ASP A 69 12.09 -9.43 -13.60
N VAL A 70 11.41 -10.04 -12.64
CA VAL A 70 11.20 -9.50 -11.29
C VAL A 70 11.50 -10.59 -10.25
N LEU A 71 12.16 -10.21 -9.15
CA LEU A 71 12.46 -11.10 -8.03
C LEU A 71 11.17 -11.35 -7.23
N GLU A 72 10.90 -12.60 -6.88
CA GLU A 72 9.70 -12.99 -6.12
C GLU A 72 9.85 -12.60 -4.65
N PHE A 73 9.25 -11.47 -4.30
CA PHE A 73 9.08 -11.03 -2.93
C PHE A 73 7.61 -11.08 -2.58
N LEU A 74 7.30 -11.69 -1.44
CA LEU A 74 5.95 -11.81 -0.91
C LEU A 74 5.91 -11.19 0.48
N PHE A 75 4.85 -10.45 0.74
CA PHE A 75 4.50 -9.89 2.03
C PHE A 75 3.11 -10.38 2.40
N SER A 76 2.89 -10.78 3.65
CA SER A 76 1.57 -11.15 4.14
C SER A 76 1.40 -10.75 5.60
N TRP A 77 0.15 -10.60 6.02
CA TRP A 77 -0.18 -10.35 7.41
C TRP A 77 -1.52 -10.96 7.79
N ASN A 78 -1.68 -11.21 9.08
CA ASN A 78 -2.92 -11.67 9.69
C ASN A 78 -3.20 -10.85 10.96
N LEU A 79 -4.46 -10.46 11.13
CA LEU A 79 -4.94 -9.76 12.32
C LEU A 79 -5.89 -10.68 13.09
N TYR A 80 -5.52 -11.00 14.32
CA TYR A 80 -6.31 -11.82 15.23
C TYR A 80 -6.76 -11.01 16.45
N GLY A 81 -8.02 -11.15 16.83
CA GLY A 81 -8.60 -10.57 18.04
C GLY A 81 -8.78 -11.61 19.14
N TYR A 82 -8.65 -11.16 20.39
CA TYR A 82 -8.75 -11.96 21.61
C TYR A 82 -9.57 -11.23 22.67
N ASN A 83 -10.33 -11.99 23.46
CA ASN A 83 -11.13 -11.46 24.57
C ASN A 83 -10.28 -11.19 25.84
N ASP A 84 -9.15 -11.87 25.98
CA ASP A 84 -8.25 -11.75 27.14
C ASP A 84 -6.79 -11.95 26.72
N THR A 85 -5.90 -11.16 27.31
CA THR A 85 -4.44 -11.30 27.27
C THR A 85 -3.90 -12.68 27.65
N ALA A 86 -4.53 -13.45 28.55
CA ALA A 86 -4.03 -14.76 28.97
C ALA A 86 -4.08 -15.79 27.82
N THR A 87 -5.03 -15.64 26.89
CA THR A 87 -5.14 -16.49 25.69
C THR A 87 -4.04 -16.24 24.66
N ARG A 88 -3.24 -15.17 24.83
CA ARG A 88 -2.16 -14.76 23.92
C ARG A 88 -0.88 -15.59 24.03
N ASN A 89 -0.61 -16.15 25.21
CA ASN A 89 0.68 -16.80 25.55
C ASN A 89 0.74 -18.29 25.21
N ILE A 90 -0.39 -18.89 24.83
CA ILE A 90 -0.42 -20.25 24.30
C ILE A 90 -0.18 -20.09 22.81
N GLY A 91 0.83 -20.75 22.23
CA GLY A 91 1.29 -20.63 20.83
C GLY A 91 0.23 -20.93 19.76
N GLN A 92 -0.85 -20.15 19.75
CA GLN A 92 -2.10 -20.38 19.05
C GLN A 92 -2.57 -19.05 18.46
N SER A 93 -2.09 -18.73 17.26
CA SER A 93 -2.92 -17.99 16.31
C SER A 93 -4.25 -18.74 16.03
N LEU A 94 -4.34 -20.02 16.40
CA LEU A 94 -5.49 -20.90 16.25
C LEU A 94 -6.72 -20.59 17.14
N ARG A 95 -6.60 -19.75 18.19
CA ARG A 95 -7.73 -19.43 19.09
C ARG A 95 -8.26 -18.00 18.97
N GLY A 96 -7.55 -17.12 18.29
CA GLY A 96 -8.03 -15.77 18.04
C GLY A 96 -9.08 -15.75 16.92
N THR A 97 -10.06 -14.85 17.02
CA THR A 97 -10.96 -14.57 15.90
C THR A 97 -10.16 -13.84 14.83
N GLN A 98 -10.17 -14.31 13.57
CA GLN A 98 -9.49 -13.60 12.49
C GLN A 98 -10.30 -12.37 12.06
N PHE A 99 -9.72 -11.19 12.26
CA PHE A 99 -10.28 -9.88 11.87
C PHE A 99 -9.85 -9.45 10.48
N GLY A 100 -8.71 -9.94 9.99
CA GLY A 100 -8.26 -9.59 8.65
C GLY A 100 -7.05 -10.41 8.22
N SER A 101 -6.84 -10.45 6.93
CA SER A 101 -5.60 -10.93 6.31
C SER A 101 -5.49 -10.33 4.92
N ALA A 102 -4.25 -10.07 4.53
CA ALA A 102 -3.92 -9.75 3.15
C ALA A 102 -2.50 -10.21 2.84
N TRP A 103 -2.20 -10.24 1.55
CA TRP A 103 -0.89 -10.52 1.05
C TRP A 103 -0.66 -9.68 -0.20
N TRP A 104 0.61 -9.46 -0.52
CA TRP A 104 1.08 -8.73 -1.67
C TRP A 104 2.33 -9.42 -2.20
N ASP A 105 2.50 -9.43 -3.52
CA ASP A 105 3.68 -9.99 -4.15
C ASP A 105 4.08 -9.20 -5.40
N THR A 106 5.36 -9.24 -5.71
CA THR A 106 5.94 -8.51 -6.85
C THR A 106 5.44 -8.99 -8.20
N PHE A 107 5.09 -10.27 -8.38
CA PHE A 107 4.56 -10.77 -9.65
C PHE A 107 3.15 -10.24 -9.92
N LYS A 108 2.27 -10.26 -8.92
CA LYS A 108 0.94 -9.66 -9.03
C LYS A 108 1.04 -8.16 -9.27
N GLN A 109 1.89 -7.47 -8.51
CA GLN A 109 2.18 -6.06 -8.72
C GLN A 109 2.60 -5.78 -10.17
N GLN A 110 3.55 -6.55 -10.72
CA GLN A 110 4.04 -6.36 -12.08
C GLN A 110 2.93 -6.55 -13.13
N ARG A 111 2.03 -7.53 -12.94
CA ARG A 111 0.95 -7.80 -13.90
C ARG A 111 -0.16 -6.76 -13.88
N GLU A 112 -0.49 -6.22 -12.71
CA GLU A 112 -1.69 -5.39 -12.53
C GLU A 112 -1.40 -3.89 -12.59
N ILE A 113 -0.25 -3.45 -12.09
CA ILE A 113 0.07 -2.04 -11.89
C ILE A 113 1.43 -1.67 -12.51
N GLY A 114 2.39 -2.59 -12.43
CA GLY A 114 3.77 -2.38 -12.86
C GLY A 114 4.70 -1.94 -11.72
N ARG A 115 5.95 -1.64 -12.08
CA ARG A 115 7.02 -1.22 -11.16
C ARG A 115 6.68 0.12 -10.48
N PRO A 116 6.74 0.20 -9.13
CA PRO A 116 6.60 1.47 -8.42
C PRO A 116 7.70 2.47 -8.82
N SER A 117 7.32 3.70 -9.17
CA SER A 117 8.24 4.70 -9.72
C SER A 117 9.08 5.43 -8.66
N ASP A 118 8.54 5.59 -7.46
CA ASP A 118 9.18 6.26 -6.31
C ASP A 118 9.90 5.27 -5.37
N GLY A 119 9.84 3.97 -5.66
CA GLY A 119 10.41 2.93 -4.82
C GLY A 119 9.66 2.68 -3.51
N LEU A 120 8.52 3.33 -3.28
CA LEU A 120 7.67 3.10 -2.11
C LEU A 120 6.35 2.46 -2.55
N PHE A 121 6.07 1.26 -2.05
CA PHE A 121 4.73 0.69 -2.13
C PHE A 121 4.03 0.84 -0.78
N LEU A 122 2.89 1.53 -0.76
CA LEU A 122 2.06 1.67 0.43
C LEU A 122 0.99 0.57 0.42
N HIS A 123 1.15 -0.44 1.29
CA HIS A 123 0.14 -1.48 1.46
C HIS A 123 -0.87 -1.01 2.51
N VAL A 124 -1.99 -0.46 2.03
CA VAL A 124 -3.12 -0.06 2.88
C VAL A 124 -4.16 -1.17 2.84
N TYR A 125 -4.66 -1.56 3.99
CA TYR A 125 -5.80 -2.46 4.09
C TYR A 125 -6.62 -2.15 5.34
N VAL A 126 -7.78 -2.79 5.44
CA VAL A 126 -8.67 -2.61 6.59
C VAL A 126 -9.04 -3.97 7.20
N ALA A 127 -9.32 -3.98 8.50
CA ALA A 127 -9.94 -5.14 9.14
C ALA A 127 -11.23 -5.49 8.39
N ARG A 128 -11.46 -6.78 8.15
CA ARG A 128 -12.65 -7.31 7.48
C ARG A 128 -13.84 -7.46 8.41
N ARG A 129 -13.61 -7.41 9.72
CA ARG A 129 -14.64 -7.46 10.77
C ARG A 129 -14.72 -6.12 11.48
N ASP A 130 -15.94 -5.69 11.76
CA ASP A 130 -16.19 -4.49 12.54
C ASP A 130 -15.58 -4.61 13.95
N MET A 131 -14.67 -3.69 14.26
CA MET A 131 -14.00 -3.62 15.56
C MET A 131 -14.76 -2.76 16.56
N VAL A 132 -15.72 -1.91 16.12
CA VAL A 132 -16.59 -1.10 16.99
C VAL A 132 -17.40 -2.01 17.90
N ASN A 133 -18.09 -2.98 17.30
CA ASN A 133 -18.99 -3.91 18.00
C ASN A 133 -18.33 -5.25 18.38
N ALA A 134 -17.02 -5.38 18.21
CA ALA A 134 -16.30 -6.60 18.55
C ALA A 134 -16.28 -6.85 20.07
N THR A 135 -16.35 -8.13 20.45
CA THR A 135 -16.11 -8.57 21.83
C THR A 135 -14.61 -8.58 22.18
N GLU A 136 -13.79 -8.82 21.16
CA GLU A 136 -12.34 -8.83 21.23
C GLU A 136 -11.82 -7.41 21.46
N ARG A 137 -10.91 -7.27 22.42
CA ARG A 137 -10.28 -5.99 22.79
C ARG A 137 -8.76 -6.01 22.70
N HIS A 138 -8.16 -7.18 22.57
CA HIS A 138 -6.73 -7.35 22.36
C HIS A 138 -6.48 -7.91 20.97
N PHE A 139 -5.53 -7.34 20.26
CA PHE A 139 -5.25 -7.70 18.88
C PHE A 139 -3.78 -8.02 18.69
N ARG A 140 -3.52 -9.05 17.88
CA ARG A 140 -2.19 -9.41 17.38
C ARG A 140 -2.18 -9.25 15.87
N LEU A 141 -1.29 -8.42 15.38
CA LEU A 141 -0.96 -8.32 13.96
C LEU A 141 0.33 -9.10 13.75
N THR A 142 0.24 -10.26 13.10
CA THR A 142 1.41 -11.00 12.62
C THR A 142 1.67 -10.62 11.18
N TYR A 143 2.94 -10.48 10.81
CA TYR A 143 3.34 -10.19 9.45
C TYR A 143 4.58 -10.98 9.09
N ALA A 144 4.65 -11.36 7.83
CA ALA A 144 5.72 -12.16 7.29
C ALA A 144 6.11 -11.67 5.91
N THR A 145 7.39 -11.85 5.62
CA THR A 145 7.99 -11.55 4.33
C THR A 145 8.81 -12.73 3.85
N GLU A 146 8.78 -12.95 2.55
CA GLU A 146 9.45 -14.04 1.88
C GLU A 146 10.18 -13.50 0.66
N LEU A 147 11.47 -13.79 0.55
CA LEU A 147 12.18 -13.74 -0.71
C LEU A 147 12.35 -15.17 -1.22
N ARG A 148 11.61 -15.52 -2.27
CA ARG A 148 11.55 -16.88 -2.80
C ARG A 148 12.63 -17.10 -3.85
N ARG A 149 12.95 -18.38 -4.06
CA ARG A 149 13.86 -18.85 -5.12
C ARG A 149 15.24 -18.20 -5.06
N THR A 150 15.79 -18.02 -3.86
CA THR A 150 17.13 -17.44 -3.71
C THR A 150 18.20 -18.40 -4.26
N CYS A 151 19.20 -17.81 -4.90
CA CYS A 151 20.36 -18.51 -5.44
C CYS A 151 21.48 -18.61 -4.41
N THR A 152 22.14 -19.76 -4.37
CA THR A 152 23.36 -19.93 -3.57
C THR A 152 24.51 -19.15 -4.16
N ARG A 153 25.41 -18.65 -3.30
CA ARG A 153 26.61 -17.92 -3.72
C ARG A 153 27.55 -18.81 -4.56
N ASN A 154 27.60 -20.09 -4.22
CA ASN A 154 28.39 -21.11 -4.92
C ASN A 154 27.55 -21.82 -5.97
N TYR A 155 28.15 -22.14 -7.11
CA TYR A 155 27.59 -22.92 -8.23
C TYR A 155 27.40 -24.40 -7.87
N ASP A 156 26.80 -24.68 -6.71
CA ASP A 156 26.52 -26.05 -6.33
C ASP A 156 25.36 -26.56 -7.18
N LEU A 157 25.60 -27.61 -7.97
CA LEU A 157 24.64 -28.18 -8.92
C LEU A 157 23.46 -28.86 -8.22
N ASN A 158 23.55 -29.07 -6.90
CA ASN A 158 22.43 -29.49 -6.06
C ASN A 158 21.53 -28.29 -5.71
N TYR A 159 20.88 -27.77 -6.76
CA TYR A 159 20.07 -26.56 -6.72
C TYR A 159 18.71 -26.84 -6.05
N ASN A 160 18.64 -26.62 -4.73
CA ASN A 160 17.37 -26.46 -4.03
C ASN A 160 17.16 -24.97 -3.74
N PRO A 161 16.30 -24.27 -4.51
CA PRO A 161 16.01 -22.86 -4.27
C PRO A 161 15.56 -22.69 -2.81
N LYS A 162 16.20 -21.76 -2.10
CA LYS A 162 15.85 -21.47 -0.70
C LYS A 162 14.92 -20.28 -0.64
N THR A 163 13.96 -20.32 0.27
CA THR A 163 13.18 -19.14 0.66
C THR A 163 13.85 -18.52 1.87
N VAL A 164 14.11 -17.22 1.80
CA VAL A 164 14.48 -16.43 2.98
C VAL A 164 13.20 -15.86 3.54
N PHE A 165 12.98 -16.06 4.83
CA PHE A 165 11.74 -15.73 5.51
C PHE A 165 12.03 -14.92 6.76
N SER A 166 11.20 -13.92 7.01
CA SER A 166 11.17 -13.18 8.27
C SER A 166 9.72 -13.00 8.69
N GLU A 167 9.43 -13.32 9.94
CA GLU A 167 8.13 -13.16 10.57
C GLU A 167 8.30 -12.46 11.90
N ASP A 168 7.35 -11.58 12.20
CA ASP A 168 7.28 -10.87 13.46
C ASP A 168 5.81 -10.51 13.76
N PHE A 169 5.56 -9.94 14.92
CA PHE A 169 4.25 -9.50 15.31
C PHE A 169 4.31 -8.27 16.20
N ILE A 170 3.24 -7.50 16.15
CA ILE A 170 2.95 -6.54 17.20
C ILE A 170 1.62 -6.88 17.85
N ASP A 171 1.44 -6.29 19.02
CA ASP A 171 0.17 -6.32 19.67
C ASP A 171 -0.32 -4.93 20.05
N PHE A 172 -1.64 -4.75 20.03
CA PHE A 172 -2.32 -3.53 20.43
C PHE A 172 -3.68 -3.88 21.04
N SER A 173 -4.41 -2.89 21.53
CA SER A 173 -5.77 -3.07 22.03
C SER A 173 -6.72 -2.00 21.52
N THR A 174 -8.01 -2.27 21.67
CA THR A 174 -9.06 -1.26 21.52
C THR A 174 -9.85 -1.11 22.80
N ASP A 175 -10.23 0.11 23.14
CA ASP A 175 -11.11 0.41 24.27
C ASP A 175 -12.06 1.55 23.87
N PRO A 176 -13.40 1.38 23.98
CA PRO A 176 -14.37 2.46 23.72
C PRO A 176 -14.07 3.77 24.47
N ASP A 177 -13.44 3.67 25.63
CA ASP A 177 -13.08 4.79 26.51
C ASP A 177 -11.65 5.32 26.29
N ALA A 178 -10.89 4.74 25.35
CA ALA A 178 -9.54 5.20 25.02
C ALA A 178 -9.51 6.68 24.60
N ALA A 179 -8.45 7.42 24.90
CA ALA A 179 -8.38 8.83 24.48
C ALA A 179 -8.09 9.01 22.98
N GLU A 180 -7.44 8.02 22.35
CA GLU A 180 -6.82 8.15 21.03
C GLU A 180 -7.64 7.42 19.96
N PHE A 181 -8.12 8.15 18.95
CA PHE A 181 -8.62 7.53 17.72
C PHE A 181 -7.46 7.00 16.87
N PRO A 182 -7.67 5.96 16.05
CA PRO A 182 -6.73 5.61 15.00
C PRO A 182 -6.39 6.82 14.14
N ASP A 183 -5.11 7.15 14.11
CA ASP A 183 -4.54 8.22 13.30
C ASP A 183 -3.20 7.72 12.75
N ILE A 184 -3.00 7.89 11.45
CA ILE A 184 -1.80 7.44 10.75
C ILE A 184 -0.57 8.24 11.23
N LEU A 185 -0.77 9.48 11.70
CA LEU A 185 0.31 10.37 12.15
C LEU A 185 0.66 10.23 13.64
N SER A 186 -0.22 9.65 14.47
CA SER A 186 -0.07 9.67 15.94
C SER A 186 1.12 8.86 16.47
N GLY A 187 1.67 7.97 15.65
CA GLY A 187 2.88 7.19 15.95
C GLY A 187 4.19 7.98 15.84
N GLY A 188 4.13 9.25 15.45
CA GLY A 188 5.30 10.05 15.09
C GLY A 188 5.81 9.78 13.68
N PRO A 189 6.82 10.53 13.22
CA PRO A 189 7.25 10.50 11.82
C PRO A 189 7.93 9.19 11.43
N CYS A 190 8.45 8.41 12.37
CA CYS A 190 9.14 7.16 12.07
C CYS A 190 8.19 5.97 12.25
N PRO A 191 7.99 5.11 11.24
CA PRO A 191 7.24 3.87 11.38
C PRO A 191 7.98 2.88 12.29
N THR A 192 7.28 1.82 12.67
CA THR A 192 7.91 0.71 13.39
C THR A 192 8.62 -0.16 12.35
N TYR A 193 9.94 -0.29 12.49
CA TYR A 193 10.70 -1.21 11.66
C TYR A 193 10.13 -2.63 11.77
N ALA A 194 9.85 -3.26 10.63
CA ALA A 194 9.38 -4.65 10.60
C ALA A 194 10.51 -5.60 10.19
N THR A 195 11.07 -5.42 9.00
CA THR A 195 12.14 -6.30 8.48
C THR A 195 12.84 -5.68 7.27
N ASN A 196 14.00 -6.20 6.89
CA ASN A 196 14.72 -5.82 5.69
C ASN A 196 15.44 -7.00 5.04
N PHE A 197 15.64 -6.89 3.73
CA PHE A 197 16.40 -7.85 2.93
C PHE A 197 17.39 -7.11 2.03
N GLU A 198 18.64 -7.56 2.05
CA GLU A 198 19.64 -7.11 1.10
C GLU A 198 19.91 -8.20 0.05
N VAL A 199 19.66 -7.83 -1.21
CA VAL A 199 20.02 -8.62 -2.39
C VAL A 199 21.34 -8.06 -2.91
N ALA A 200 22.41 -8.81 -2.68
CA ALA A 200 23.76 -8.43 -3.06
C ALA A 200 24.05 -8.65 -4.56
N ASP A 201 23.35 -9.58 -5.20
CA ASP A 201 23.50 -9.91 -6.61
C ASP A 201 22.23 -10.62 -7.15
N SER A 202 22.12 -10.78 -8.46
CA SER A 202 21.07 -11.60 -9.09
C SER A 202 21.67 -12.52 -10.15
N ARG A 203 21.12 -13.72 -10.28
CA ARG A 203 21.60 -14.73 -11.23
C ARG A 203 20.43 -15.37 -11.97
N ARG A 204 20.73 -16.20 -12.98
CA ARG A 204 19.73 -17.08 -13.58
C ARG A 204 19.90 -18.49 -13.04
N ASP A 205 18.79 -19.11 -12.68
CA ASP A 205 18.77 -20.52 -12.27
C ASP A 205 18.86 -21.46 -13.48
N LEU A 206 18.82 -22.78 -13.23
CA LEU A 206 18.88 -23.79 -14.28
C LEU A 206 17.69 -23.74 -15.26
N THR A 207 16.61 -23.07 -14.88
CA THR A 207 15.42 -22.86 -15.73
C THR A 207 15.48 -21.54 -16.51
N GLY A 208 16.52 -20.72 -16.29
CA GLY A 208 16.70 -19.42 -16.89
C GLY A 208 15.99 -18.28 -16.16
N MET A 209 15.30 -18.56 -15.05
CA MET A 209 14.60 -17.55 -14.24
C MET A 209 15.58 -16.76 -13.37
N VAL A 210 15.32 -15.47 -13.20
CA VAL A 210 16.16 -14.64 -12.31
C VAL A 210 15.89 -14.99 -10.85
N CYS A 211 16.97 -15.17 -10.09
CA CYS A 211 16.97 -15.47 -8.66
C CYS A 211 17.86 -14.46 -7.90
N PRO A 212 17.46 -14.04 -6.70
CA PRO A 212 18.27 -13.15 -5.87
C PRO A 212 19.40 -13.93 -5.17
N VAL A 213 20.57 -13.32 -5.06
CA VAL A 213 21.66 -13.77 -4.19
C VAL A 213 21.70 -12.83 -2.99
N MET A 214 21.47 -13.39 -1.80
CA MET A 214 21.43 -12.60 -0.57
C MET A 214 22.79 -12.03 -0.20
N ALA A 215 22.78 -10.87 0.45
CA ALA A 215 23.95 -10.40 1.19
C ALA A 215 24.33 -11.41 2.29
N PRO A 216 25.64 -11.55 2.58
CA PRO A 216 26.11 -12.47 3.61
C PRO A 216 25.75 -11.99 5.03
N GLU A 217 25.55 -10.69 5.18
CA GLU A 217 25.21 -10.04 6.44
C GLU A 217 23.79 -9.47 6.34
N VAL A 218 23.09 -9.45 7.48
CA VAL A 218 21.79 -8.79 7.55
C VAL A 218 22.03 -7.29 7.51
N PRO A 219 21.43 -6.55 6.54
CA PRO A 219 21.58 -5.11 6.45
C PRO A 219 21.18 -4.43 7.77
N SER A 220 21.92 -3.39 8.16
CA SER A 220 21.52 -2.57 9.30
C SER A 220 20.18 -1.88 8.97
N PRO A 221 19.15 -2.04 9.82
CA PRO A 221 17.85 -1.43 9.55
C PRO A 221 17.94 0.09 9.61
N ASN A 222 17.16 0.78 8.77
CA ASN A 222 17.00 2.23 8.85
C ASN A 222 15.60 2.56 9.41
N PRO A 223 15.41 2.52 10.74
CA PRO A 223 14.09 2.60 11.38
C PRO A 223 13.36 3.93 11.17
N CYS A 224 14.00 4.95 10.58
CA CYS A 224 13.34 6.20 10.19
C CYS A 224 13.67 6.60 8.73
N GLY A 225 13.97 5.60 7.88
CA GLY A 225 14.19 5.81 6.46
C GLY A 225 12.92 6.24 5.72
N LEU A 226 11.75 5.78 6.19
CA LEU A 226 10.45 6.32 5.82
C LEU A 226 10.03 7.38 6.83
N LYS A 227 9.59 8.55 6.33
CA LYS A 227 8.94 9.57 7.15
C LYS A 227 7.45 9.57 6.85
N VAL A 228 6.64 9.21 7.84
CA VAL A 228 5.19 9.31 7.77
C VAL A 228 4.81 10.78 7.88
N ASP A 229 4.27 11.31 6.80
CA ASP A 229 3.83 12.70 6.66
C ASP A 229 2.35 12.78 6.25
N GLU A 230 1.86 14.00 6.10
CA GLU A 230 0.48 14.27 5.66
C GLU A 230 0.15 13.62 4.32
N THR A 231 1.13 13.46 3.42
CA THR A 231 0.93 12.83 2.11
C THR A 231 0.65 11.35 2.26
N ILE A 232 1.44 10.64 3.08
CA ILE A 232 1.23 9.22 3.38
C ILE A 232 -0.08 9.02 4.12
N ALA A 233 -0.38 9.87 5.11
CA ALA A 233 -1.63 9.82 5.86
C ALA A 233 -2.86 10.05 4.97
N ALA A 234 -2.80 11.01 4.05
CA ALA A 234 -3.87 11.28 3.10
C ALA A 234 -4.11 10.12 2.14
N ARG A 235 -3.05 9.55 1.55
CA ARG A 235 -3.14 8.36 0.68
C ARG A 235 -3.71 7.15 1.42
N ALA A 236 -3.26 6.90 2.65
CA ALA A 236 -3.80 5.83 3.47
C ALA A 236 -5.29 6.04 3.75
N LYS A 237 -5.70 7.28 4.09
CA LYS A 237 -7.10 7.62 4.32
C LYS A 237 -7.97 7.43 3.08
N GLU A 238 -7.50 7.85 1.91
CA GLU A 238 -8.20 7.67 0.64
C GLU A 238 -8.48 6.19 0.37
N GLU A 239 -7.46 5.34 0.49
CA GLU A 239 -7.57 3.88 0.32
C GLU A 239 -8.51 3.23 1.35
N ILE A 240 -8.45 3.67 2.63
CA ILE A 240 -9.38 3.19 3.68
C ILE A 240 -10.82 3.51 3.30
N LEU A 241 -11.08 4.73 2.85
CA LEU A 241 -12.40 5.21 2.43
C LEU A 241 -12.89 4.48 1.16
N GLU A 242 -11.99 4.23 0.20
CA GLU A 242 -12.29 3.45 -1.00
C GLU A 242 -12.70 2.01 -0.64
N MET A 243 -11.95 1.35 0.25
CA MET A 243 -12.28 -0.01 0.72
C MET A 243 -13.59 -0.07 1.50
N ALA A 244 -13.98 1.02 2.19
CA ALA A 244 -15.29 1.14 2.81
C ALA A 244 -16.43 1.32 1.79
N GLY A 245 -16.10 1.55 0.52
CA GLY A 245 -17.06 1.92 -0.54
C GLY A 245 -17.54 3.36 -0.40
N CYS A 246 -16.77 4.23 0.26
CA CYS A 246 -17.16 5.58 0.60
C CYS A 246 -16.03 6.62 0.39
N PRO A 247 -15.59 6.85 -0.86
CA PRO A 247 -14.43 7.71 -1.15
C PRO A 247 -14.58 9.17 -0.68
N ASN A 248 -15.81 9.67 -0.58
CA ASN A 248 -16.11 11.03 -0.10
C ASN A 248 -16.50 11.09 1.38
N GLY A 249 -16.34 9.99 2.12
CA GLY A 249 -16.69 9.90 3.53
C GLY A 249 -15.67 10.55 4.45
N THR A 250 -15.93 10.45 5.75
CA THR A 250 -14.97 10.82 6.79
C THR A 250 -14.56 9.59 7.58
N TRP A 251 -13.26 9.44 7.73
CA TRP A 251 -12.63 8.45 8.60
C TRP A 251 -11.74 9.19 9.62
N PRO A 252 -11.67 8.76 10.90
CA PRO A 252 -12.31 7.55 11.47
C PRO A 252 -13.84 7.64 11.68
N ASP A 253 -14.54 6.50 11.63
CA ASP A 253 -15.99 6.39 11.90
C ASP A 253 -16.24 5.53 13.17
N PRO A 254 -16.40 6.15 14.35
CA PRO A 254 -16.64 5.45 15.61
C PRO A 254 -17.99 4.75 15.67
N GLU A 255 -18.97 5.17 14.88
CA GLU A 255 -20.30 4.59 14.89
C GLU A 255 -20.38 3.24 14.14
N GLY A 256 -19.36 2.88 13.34
CA GLY A 256 -19.35 1.61 12.62
C GLY A 256 -20.29 1.56 11.42
N LYS A 257 -20.67 2.71 10.87
CA LYS A 257 -21.72 2.85 9.84
C LYS A 257 -21.17 3.03 8.43
N LEU A 258 -19.88 3.35 8.28
CA LEU A 258 -19.27 3.60 6.99
C LEU A 258 -19.41 2.40 6.06
N SER A 259 -20.09 2.60 4.94
CA SER A 259 -20.30 1.57 3.93
C SER A 259 -20.65 2.18 2.57
N ARG A 260 -20.67 1.36 1.53
CA ARG A 260 -21.18 1.75 0.20
C ARG A 260 -22.60 2.31 0.17
N PHE A 261 -23.39 2.05 1.22
CA PHE A 261 -24.78 2.51 1.33
C PHE A 261 -24.95 3.68 2.28
N PHE A 262 -23.98 3.90 3.17
CA PHE A 262 -24.03 4.92 4.21
C PHE A 262 -22.67 5.61 4.28
N CYS A 263 -22.61 6.78 3.63
CA CYS A 263 -21.46 7.65 3.61
C CYS A 263 -21.68 8.85 4.53
N ASN A 264 -20.85 8.96 5.58
CA ASN A 264 -20.75 10.16 6.40
C ASN A 264 -19.92 11.23 5.66
N ALA A 265 -20.41 11.70 4.51
CA ALA A 265 -19.74 12.80 3.83
C ALA A 265 -19.78 14.05 4.72
N ASN A 266 -18.63 14.69 4.91
CA ASN A 266 -18.60 16.03 5.48
C ASN A 266 -19.49 16.92 4.61
N GLN A 267 -20.59 17.44 5.17
CA GLN A 267 -21.29 18.57 4.57
C GLN A 267 -20.44 19.83 4.75
N GLY A 268 -19.24 19.84 4.16
CA GLY A 268 -18.47 21.05 3.97
C GLY A 268 -19.19 21.86 2.91
N THR A 269 -20.08 22.75 3.35
CA THR A 269 -20.55 23.93 2.60
C THR A 269 -20.49 23.76 1.09
N ALA A 270 -21.35 22.89 0.55
CA ALA A 270 -21.72 23.05 -0.84
C ALA A 270 -22.34 24.44 -0.90
N GLN A 271 -21.63 25.36 -1.57
CA GLN A 271 -22.21 26.53 -2.18
C GLN A 271 -23.61 26.14 -2.64
N THR A 272 -24.60 26.91 -2.23
CA THR A 272 -25.89 26.97 -2.87
C THR A 272 -25.64 27.03 -4.38
N ALA A 273 -25.68 25.86 -5.01
CA ALA A 273 -25.88 25.73 -6.43
C ALA A 273 -27.30 26.25 -6.62
N VAL A 274 -27.39 27.56 -6.82
CA VAL A 274 -28.51 28.20 -7.46
C VAL A 274 -28.58 27.50 -8.81
N TYR A 275 -29.39 26.44 -8.89
CA TYR A 275 -29.88 25.96 -10.16
C TYR A 275 -30.54 27.17 -10.82
N PRO A 276 -30.09 27.62 -12.01
CA PRO A 276 -30.94 28.48 -12.80
C PRO A 276 -32.12 27.59 -13.19
N VAL A 277 -33.27 27.83 -12.56
CA VAL A 277 -34.56 27.54 -13.18
C VAL A 277 -34.65 28.47 -14.39
N MET A 278 -33.92 28.12 -15.44
CA MET A 278 -34.08 28.69 -16.75
C MET A 278 -35.19 27.90 -17.43
N MET A 279 -36.23 28.65 -17.80
CA MET A 279 -37.03 28.43 -19.01
C MET A 279 -38.11 27.35 -18.93
N ALA A 280 -39.13 27.58 -18.09
CA ALA A 280 -40.48 27.05 -18.37
C ALA A 280 -41.62 28.08 -18.15
N PHE A 281 -41.32 29.31 -17.76
CA PHE A 281 -42.31 30.37 -17.63
C PHE A 281 -41.72 31.64 -18.22
N LEU A 282 -42.08 31.92 -19.48
CA LEU A 282 -42.27 33.24 -20.11
C LEU A 282 -42.34 33.10 -21.65
N SER A 283 -43.08 32.10 -22.14
CA SER A 283 -43.59 32.02 -23.52
C SER A 283 -45.12 32.07 -23.50
N ALA A 284 -45.69 33.00 -22.74
CA ALA A 284 -47.13 33.21 -22.64
C ALA A 284 -47.55 34.69 -22.49
N ILE A 285 -46.64 35.65 -22.76
CA ILE A 285 -46.96 37.09 -22.76
C ILE A 285 -46.28 37.76 -23.96
N ALA A 286 -46.66 37.34 -25.16
CA ALA A 286 -46.41 38.07 -26.42
C ALA A 286 -47.41 37.67 -27.52
N MET A 287 -48.62 37.27 -27.15
CA MET A 287 -49.75 37.10 -28.06
C MET A 287 -51.01 37.60 -27.36
N LEU A 288 -51.15 38.91 -27.30
CA LEU A 288 -52.40 39.69 -27.18
C LEU A 288 -51.95 41.15 -27.20
N TRP A 289 -52.68 42.01 -27.91
CA TRP A 289 -52.32 43.36 -28.36
C TRP A 289 -51.62 43.45 -29.72
N ALA A 290 -52.24 42.82 -30.72
CA ALA A 290 -52.27 43.35 -32.08
C ALA A 290 -53.71 43.28 -32.63
N ILE A 291 -54.67 43.85 -31.88
CA ILE A 291 -56.00 44.24 -32.38
C ILE A 291 -56.43 45.47 -31.57
N VAL A 292 -56.29 46.64 -32.21
CA VAL A 292 -57.08 47.90 -32.23
C VAL A 292 -56.11 49.04 -32.56
#